data_AF-A0A832WVS7-F1
#
_entry.id   AF-A0A832WVS7-F1
#
_cell.length_a   1.000
_cell.length_b   1.000
_cell.length_c   1.000
_cell.angle_alpha   90.00
_cell.angle_beta   90.00
_cell.angle_gamma   90.00
#
_symmetry.space_group_name_H-M   'P 1'
#
loop_
_entity.id
_entity.type
_entity.pdbx_description
1 polymer ?
#
loop_
_entity_poly.entity_id
_entity_poly.type
_entity_poly.pdbx_seq_one_letter_code
_entity_poly.pdbx_strand_id
1 'polypeptide(L)'
;LSLVNNFTDVISYIRLFAVGLATLAIAETTNSLAFGFGDGIVALVVGVVILITGHGLNIILGPMSVLVHGVRLNVLEFSGHANVIWSGTAYEPFKEE
;
A
#
# COMPACT_ATOMS: atom_id res chain seq x y z
N LEU A 1 -26.29 -9.61 -10.61
CA LEU A 1 -25.68 -8.33 -10.13
C LEU A 1 -25.04 -8.49 -8.74
N SER A 2 -25.72 -9.13 -7.77
CA SER A 2 -25.18 -9.39 -6.42
C SER A 2 -23.92 -10.27 -6.37
N LEU A 3 -23.85 -11.32 -7.20
CA LEU A 3 -22.72 -12.25 -7.22
C LEU A 3 -21.42 -11.57 -7.69
N VAL A 4 -21.48 -10.75 -8.75
CA VAL A 4 -20.33 -9.99 -9.27
C VAL A 4 -19.83 -8.94 -8.26
N ASN A 5 -20.74 -8.26 -7.54
CA ASN A 5 -20.34 -7.35 -6.47
C ASN A 5 -19.62 -8.09 -5.33
N ASN A 6 -20.14 -9.22 -4.87
CA ASN A 6 -19.48 -10.00 -3.82
C ASN A 6 -18.06 -10.47 -4.22
N PHE A 7 -17.86 -10.91 -5.47
CA PHE A 7 -16.52 -11.25 -5.96
C PHE A 7 -15.59 -10.03 -6.03
N THR A 8 -16.13 -8.86 -6.36
CA THR A 8 -15.37 -7.60 -6.40
C THR A 8 -14.91 -7.20 -5.00
N ASP A 9 -15.77 -7.38 -4.00
CA ASP A 9 -15.44 -7.12 -2.60
C ASP A 9 -14.33 -8.05 -2.10
N VAL A 10 -14.44 -9.36 -2.36
CA VAL A 10 -13.42 -10.36 -2.00
C VAL A 10 -12.06 -10.04 -2.62
N ILE A 11 -12.02 -9.70 -3.91
CA ILE A 11 -10.78 -9.31 -4.61
C ILE A 11 -10.21 -8.01 -4.02
N SER A 12 -11.06 -7.12 -3.51
CA SER A 12 -10.62 -5.90 -2.85
C SER A 12 -9.84 -6.19 -1.56
N TYR A 13 -10.33 -7.11 -0.74
CA TYR A 13 -9.69 -7.51 0.52
C TYR A 13 -8.42 -8.35 0.31
N ILE A 14 -8.37 -9.19 -0.74
CA ILE A 14 -7.20 -10.01 -1.07
C ILE A 14 -5.94 -9.16 -1.28
N ARG A 15 -6.11 -7.92 -1.72
CA ARG A 15 -5.02 -7.00 -2.05
C ARG A 15 -4.33 -6.47 -0.80
N LEU A 16 -5.11 -6.12 0.23
CA LEU A 16 -4.58 -5.73 1.54
C LEU A 16 -3.88 -6.92 2.20
N PHE A 17 -4.44 -8.13 2.06
CA PHE A 17 -3.81 -9.37 2.52
C PHE A 17 -2.47 -9.65 1.81
N ALA A 18 -2.41 -9.51 0.49
CA ALA A 18 -1.20 -9.72 -0.30
C ALA A 18 -0.05 -8.77 0.11
N VAL A 19 -0.37 -7.50 0.41
CA VAL A 19 0.62 -6.59 0.97
C VAL A 19 1.06 -7.02 2.38
N GLY A 20 0.14 -7.47 3.23
CA GLY A 20 0.50 -8.01 4.55
C GLY A 20 1.49 -9.17 4.46
N LEU A 21 1.27 -10.10 3.53
CA LEU A 21 2.22 -11.18 3.25
C LEU A 21 3.57 -10.68 2.72
N ALA A 22 3.58 -9.66 1.86
CA ALA A 22 4.82 -9.07 1.38
C ALA A 22 5.61 -8.42 2.54
N THR A 23 4.94 -7.71 3.46
CA THR A 23 5.58 -7.12 4.64
C THR A 23 6.15 -8.16 5.60
N LEU A 24 5.49 -9.32 5.72
CA LEU A 24 5.99 -10.44 6.51
C LEU A 24 7.27 -11.01 5.89
N ALA A 25 7.28 -11.26 4.58
CA ALA A 25 8.45 -11.79 3.88
C ALA A 25 9.66 -10.83 3.93
N ILE A 26 9.42 -9.51 3.87
CA ILE A 26 10.48 -8.49 4.04
C ILE A 26 11.05 -8.53 5.47
N ALA A 27 10.20 -8.69 6.49
CA ALA A 27 10.66 -8.81 7.87
C ALA A 27 11.50 -10.07 8.09
N GLU A 28 11.06 -11.21 7.56
CA GLU A 28 11.79 -12.48 7.63
C GLU A 28 13.15 -12.39 6.94
N THR A 29 13.20 -11.87 5.72
CA THR A 29 14.46 -11.70 4.97
C THR A 29 15.41 -10.72 5.65
N THR A 30 14.90 -9.62 6.21
CA THR A 30 15.71 -8.66 6.99
C THR A 30 16.30 -9.32 8.22
N ASN A 31 15.51 -10.12 8.95
CA ASN A 31 15.99 -10.85 10.12
C ASN A 31 17.03 -11.90 9.74
N SER A 32 16.78 -12.69 8.69
CA SER A 32 17.74 -13.69 8.20
C SER A 32 19.05 -13.05 7.72
N LEU A 33 18.99 -11.88 7.09
CA LEU A 33 20.18 -11.11 6.73
C LEU A 33 20.92 -10.65 7.98
N ALA A 34 20.24 -10.08 8.97
CA ALA A 34 20.86 -9.59 10.21
C ALA A 34 21.56 -10.70 11.00
N PHE A 35 20.97 -11.90 11.08
CA PHE A 35 21.58 -13.06 11.77
C PHE A 35 22.63 -13.80 10.92
N GLY A 36 22.59 -13.65 9.59
CA GLY A 36 23.50 -14.35 8.66
C GLY A 36 24.93 -13.80 8.62
N PHE A 37 25.19 -12.60 9.16
CA PHE A 37 26.51 -11.96 9.10
C PHE A 37 27.52 -12.47 10.15
N GLY A 38 27.15 -13.42 11.02
CA GLY A 38 28.07 -14.06 11.98
C GLY A 38 28.23 -13.31 13.30
N ASP A 39 29.21 -13.72 14.10
CA ASP A 39 29.44 -13.19 15.46
C ASP A 39 30.64 -12.22 15.50
N GLY A 40 30.43 -11.04 16.11
CA GLY A 40 31.42 -9.97 16.19
C GLY A 40 30.81 -8.56 16.23
N ILE A 41 31.55 -7.60 16.81
CA ILE A 41 31.10 -6.20 16.98
C ILE A 41 30.74 -5.56 15.63
N VAL A 42 31.47 -5.89 14.56
CA VAL A 42 31.20 -5.37 13.20
C VAL A 42 29.90 -5.94 12.64
N ALA A 43 29.63 -7.24 12.84
CA ALA A 43 28.39 -7.88 12.42
C ALA A 43 27.17 -7.33 13.18
N LEU A 44 27.33 -7.02 14.47
CA LEU A 44 26.29 -6.40 15.29
C LEU A 44 25.95 -4.99 14.80
N VAL A 45 26.94 -4.15 14.52
CA VAL A 45 26.70 -2.78 14.01
C VAL A 45 26.02 -2.81 12.65
N VAL A 46 26.49 -3.66 11.73
CA VAL A 46 25.90 -3.81 10.39
C VAL A 46 24.48 -4.40 10.48
N GLY A 47 24.26 -5.39 11.34
CA GLY A 47 22.95 -5.99 11.58
C GLY A 47 21.92 -4.99 12.12
N VAL A 48 22.32 -4.12 13.05
CA VAL A 48 21.45 -3.05 13.57
C VAL A 48 21.04 -2.06 12.48
N VAL A 49 21.97 -1.65 11.61
CA VAL A 49 21.66 -0.75 10.48
C VAL A 49 20.69 -1.40 9.50
N ILE A 50 20.90 -2.69 9.20
CA ILE A 50 20.00 -3.46 8.32
C ILE A 50 18.62 -3.62 8.93
N LEU A 51 18.52 -3.92 10.24
CA LEU A 51 17.25 -4.04 10.96
C LEU A 51 16.47 -2.72 10.98
N ILE A 52 17.15 -1.59 11.26
CA ILE A 52 16.52 -0.27 11.25
C ILE A 52 15.99 0.06 9.86
N THR A 53 16.79 -0.19 8.82
CA THR A 53 16.41 0.11 7.44
C THR A 53 15.27 -0.80 6.97
N GLY A 54 15.35 -2.10 7.24
CA GLY A 54 14.32 -3.07 6.86
C GLY A 54 13.00 -2.88 7.60
N HIS A 55 13.02 -2.61 8.91
CA HIS A 55 11.81 -2.27 9.66
C HIS A 55 11.25 -0.89 9.30
N GLY A 56 12.11 0.09 9.03
CA GLY A 56 11.69 1.41 8.54
C GLY A 56 10.92 1.31 7.23
N LEU A 57 11.44 0.54 6.26
CA LEU A 57 10.73 0.26 5.01
C LEU A 57 9.44 -0.52 5.24
N ASN A 58 9.44 -1.51 6.14
CA ASN A 58 8.25 -2.30 6.43
C ASN A 58 7.11 -1.45 7.02
N ILE A 59 7.43 -0.53 7.93
CA ILE A 59 6.48 0.39 8.56
C ILE A 59 5.94 1.41 7.55
N ILE A 60 6.73 1.85 6.56
CA ILE A 60 6.28 2.79 5.53
C ILE A 60 5.37 2.10 4.50
N LEU A 61 5.67 0.85 4.13
CA LEU A 61 4.91 0.12 3.11
C LEU A 61 3.48 -0.24 3.55
N GLY A 62 3.26 -0.46 4.85
CA GLY A 62 1.94 -0.71 5.44
C GLY A 62 0.89 0.37 5.13
N PRO A 63 1.07 1.62 5.59
CA PRO A 63 0.13 2.72 5.34
C PRO A 63 0.12 3.17 3.87
N MET A 64 1.24 3.06 3.14
CA MET A 64 1.28 3.36 1.71
C MET A 64 0.31 2.47 0.94
N SER A 65 0.27 1.16 1.24
CA SER A 65 -0.70 0.24 0.65
C SER A 65 -2.14 0.63 0.97
N VAL A 66 -2.46 0.91 2.22
CA VAL A 66 -3.82 1.33 2.62
C VAL A 66 -4.23 2.61 1.91
N LEU A 67 -3.32 3.58 1.72
CA LEU A 67 -3.60 4.81 0.99
C LEU A 67 -3.91 4.58 -0.48
N VAL A 68 -3.06 3.89 -1.25
CA VAL A 68 -3.34 3.64 -2.68
C VAL A 68 -4.53 2.72 -2.90
N HIS A 69 -4.76 1.77 -1.99
CA HIS A 69 -5.87 0.83 -2.09
C HIS A 69 -7.18 1.47 -1.65
N GLY A 70 -7.12 2.33 -0.63
CA GLY A 70 -8.21 3.18 -0.16
C GLY A 70 -8.61 4.23 -1.19
N VAL A 71 -7.65 4.87 -1.88
CA VAL A 71 -7.95 5.77 -3.01
C VAL A 71 -8.66 5.04 -4.13
N ARG A 72 -8.22 3.81 -4.47
CA ARG A 72 -8.90 3.00 -5.48
C ARG A 72 -10.36 2.73 -5.11
N LEU A 73 -10.65 2.43 -3.85
CA LEU A 73 -12.02 2.20 -3.39
C LEU A 73 -12.81 3.49 -3.24
N ASN A 74 -12.20 4.58 -2.77
CA ASN A 74 -12.84 5.89 -2.67
C ASN A 74 -13.21 6.42 -4.06
N VAL A 75 -12.40 6.14 -5.09
CA VAL A 75 -12.77 6.47 -6.48
C VAL A 75 -13.85 5.53 -7.02
N LEU A 76 -13.77 4.21 -6.77
CA LEU A 76 -14.74 3.26 -7.35
C LEU A 76 -16.10 3.22 -6.64
N GLU A 77 -16.15 3.26 -5.32
CA GLU A 77 -17.38 3.22 -4.53
C GLU A 77 -18.07 4.60 -4.48
N PHE A 78 -17.30 5.69 -4.42
CA PHE A 78 -17.87 7.05 -4.44
C PHE A 78 -18.29 7.48 -5.86
N SER A 79 -17.52 7.15 -6.90
CA SER A 79 -17.94 7.44 -8.30
C SER A 79 -19.07 6.54 -8.78
N GLY A 80 -19.20 5.33 -8.23
CA GLY A 80 -20.30 4.39 -8.51
C GLY A 80 -21.63 4.80 -7.89
N HIS A 81 -21.65 5.23 -6.62
CA HIS A 81 -22.86 5.71 -5.95
C HIS A 81 -23.24 7.15 -6.31
N ALA A 82 -22.27 8.00 -6.67
CA ALA A 82 -22.55 9.39 -7.01
C ALA A 82 -23.03 9.62 -8.45
N ASN A 83 -23.15 8.57 -9.28
CA ASN A 83 -23.50 8.70 -10.71
C ASN A 83 -22.73 9.85 -11.39
N VAL A 84 -21.47 10.05 -10.99
CA VAL A 84 -20.62 11.12 -11.50
C VAL A 84 -20.16 10.68 -12.87
N ILE A 85 -20.95 11.04 -13.87
CA ILE A 85 -20.53 11.08 -15.26
C ILE A 85 -19.46 12.15 -15.29
N TRP A 86 -18.19 11.78 -15.47
CA TRP A 86 -17.08 12.71 -15.74
C TRP A 86 -17.21 13.35 -17.15
N SER A 87 -18.43 13.73 -17.52
CA SER A 87 -18.79 14.50 -18.70
C SER A 87 -19.34 15.84 -18.22
N GLY A 88 -18.43 16.71 -17.80
CA GLY A 88 -18.72 18.12 -17.49
C GLY A 88 -17.71 18.98 -18.20
N THR A 89 -18.16 20.04 -18.87
CA THR A 89 -17.26 21.06 -19.41
C THR A 89 -16.65 21.83 -18.24
N ALA A 90 -15.33 22.02 -18.26
CA ALA A 90 -14.67 22.87 -17.28
C ALA A 90 -15.23 24.29 -17.41
N TYR A 91 -15.68 24.87 -16.29
CA TYR A 91 -16.19 26.24 -16.28
C TYR A 91 -15.01 27.21 -16.51
N GLU A 92 -14.94 27.79 -17.71
CA GLU A 92 -14.06 28.93 -17.97
C GLU A 92 -14.82 30.22 -17.61
N PRO A 93 -14.45 30.92 -16.52
CA PRO A 93 -15.06 32.19 -16.19
C PRO A 93 -14.76 33.22 -17.28
N PHE A 94 -15.76 34.05 -17.60
CA PHE A 94 -15.57 35.18 -18.51
C PHE A 94 -14.48 36.10 -17.95
N LYS A 95 -13.38 36.22 -18.68
CA LYS A 95 -12.40 37.28 -18.46
C LYS A 95 -13.05 38.57 -18.99
N GLU A 96 -13.30 39.52 -18.10
CA GLU A 96 -13.56 40.90 -18.49
C GLU A 96 -12.24 41.49 -19.01
N GLU A 97 -12.25 42.01 -20.24
CA GLU A 97 -11.16 42.84 -20.78
C GLU A 97 -10.97 44.13 -19.97
#